data_AF-A0A356KVR5-F1
#
_entry.id   AF-A0A356KVR5-F1
#
_cell.length_a   1.000
_cell.length_b   1.000
_cell.length_c   1.000
_cell.angle_alpha   90.00
_cell.angle_beta   90.00
_cell.angle_gamma   90.00
#
_symmetry.space_group_name_H-M   'P 1'
#
loop_
_entity.id
_entity.type
_entity.pdbx_description
1 polymer ?
#
loop_
_entity_poly.entity_id
_entity_poly.type
_entity_poly.pdbx_seq_one_letter_code
_entity_poly.pdbx_strand_id
1 'polypeptide(L)'
;MSPKRQPQELPPPEEPQRSAPRLLLAEDDAALRGIVSGLLGDAGFQVLACEDGAEALERFEAELEAGHPPDALLADINMPRMDGLELIERVRALDPELPVVFVTAYSSVDSAVAALRKGAFDYLTKPFRNDQLVRTLENAVRQRRLSAENSHLRQAVRQTYGQEAMVGRSPGLEGVFRLIEKVAPTSASVLIRGETGTGKELVARALHFGSARAARPFLSVNCAALPEGLLESELFGHEQGAFTGAVKRSQGLFRAADGGTLFLD
;
A
#
# COMPACT_ATOMS: atom_id res chain seq x y z
N MET A 1 0.31 -11.05 50.60
CA MET A 1 1.26 -10.88 49.47
C MET A 1 0.61 -11.44 48.23
N SER A 2 0.03 -10.57 47.39
CA SER A 2 -0.58 -10.99 46.12
C SER A 2 0.51 -11.13 45.05
N PRO A 3 0.52 -12.19 44.24
CA PRO A 3 1.54 -12.37 43.22
C PRO A 3 1.36 -11.35 42.09
N LYS A 4 2.42 -10.62 41.76
CA LYS A 4 2.51 -9.71 40.62
C LYS A 4 2.29 -10.52 39.33
N ARG A 5 1.23 -10.21 38.57
CA ARG A 5 1.10 -10.65 37.17
C ARG A 5 2.22 -9.98 36.37
N GLN A 6 3.11 -10.79 35.81
CA GLN A 6 4.04 -10.33 34.79
C GLN A 6 3.24 -9.98 33.52
N PRO A 7 3.62 -8.92 32.78
CA PRO A 7 3.01 -8.62 31.50
C PRO A 7 3.32 -9.77 30.52
N GLN A 8 2.27 -10.38 29.98
CA GLN A 8 2.39 -11.33 28.86
C GLN A 8 2.94 -10.56 27.67
N GLU A 9 4.16 -10.90 27.24
CA GLU A 9 4.66 -10.50 25.93
C GLU A 9 3.69 -11.00 24.87
N LEU A 10 3.16 -10.08 24.06
CA LEU A 10 2.39 -10.43 22.89
C LEU A 10 3.26 -11.31 21.99
N PRO A 11 2.77 -12.47 21.54
CA PRO A 11 3.51 -13.27 20.58
C PRO A 11 3.81 -12.41 19.34
N PRO A 12 4.99 -12.59 18.70
CA PRO A 12 5.28 -11.90 17.45
C PRO A 12 4.15 -12.19 16.45
N PRO A 13 3.74 -11.20 15.63
CA PRO A 13 2.68 -11.42 14.65
C PRO A 13 3.08 -12.60 13.76
N GLU A 14 2.24 -13.64 13.74
CA GLU A 14 2.43 -14.79 12.87
C GLU A 14 2.53 -14.30 11.42
N GLU A 15 3.62 -14.63 10.73
CA GLU A 15 3.71 -14.39 9.29
C GLU A 15 2.56 -15.16 8.63
N PRO A 16 1.63 -14.50 7.91
CA PRO A 16 0.51 -15.19 7.29
C PRO A 16 1.08 -16.27 6.36
N GLN A 17 0.64 -17.52 6.51
CA GLN A 17 1.02 -18.63 5.65
C GLN A 17 0.81 -18.23 4.19
N ARG A 18 1.89 -17.89 3.50
CA ARG A 18 1.82 -17.29 2.16
C ARG A 18 1.53 -18.40 1.15
N SER A 19 0.35 -18.34 0.53
CA SER A 19 0.08 -19.11 -0.69
C SER A 19 1.13 -18.77 -1.76
N ALA A 20 1.45 -19.75 -2.60
CA ALA A 20 2.36 -19.60 -3.73
C ALA A 20 1.93 -18.41 -4.60
N PRO A 21 2.84 -17.47 -4.95
CA PRO A 21 2.47 -16.34 -5.79
C PRO A 21 1.95 -16.79 -7.15
N ARG A 22 0.86 -16.16 -7.61
CA ARG A 22 0.19 -16.51 -8.87
C ARG A 22 0.73 -15.65 -9.98
N LEU A 23 1.26 -16.27 -11.03
CA LEU A 23 1.82 -15.57 -12.18
C LEU A 23 0.99 -15.86 -13.43
N LEU A 24 0.53 -14.81 -14.10
CA LEU A 24 -0.01 -14.94 -15.45
C LEU A 24 1.14 -14.85 -16.46
N LEU A 25 1.24 -15.82 -17.36
CA LEU A 25 2.27 -15.89 -18.40
C LEU A 25 1.59 -15.85 -19.78
N ALA A 26 1.96 -14.88 -20.62
CA ALA A 26 1.54 -14.80 -22.02
C ALA A 26 2.77 -14.95 -22.92
N GLU A 27 2.86 -16.05 -23.67
CA GLU A 27 3.99 -16.38 -24.54
C GLU A 27 3.50 -17.28 -25.68
N ASP A 28 3.74 -16.94 -26.94
CA ASP A 28 3.21 -17.66 -28.09
C ASP A 28 4.02 -18.90 -28.48
N ASP A 29 5.33 -18.87 -28.28
CA ASP A 29 6.19 -20.04 -28.46
C ASP A 29 5.89 -21.11 -27.39
N ALA A 30 5.30 -22.23 -27.82
CA ALA A 30 4.92 -23.32 -26.92
C ALA A 30 6.11 -23.96 -26.17
N ALA A 31 7.29 -24.03 -26.80
CA ALA A 31 8.47 -24.60 -26.18
C ALA A 31 9.01 -23.65 -25.10
N LEU A 32 9.11 -22.35 -25.41
CA LEU A 32 9.55 -21.34 -24.46
C LEU A 32 8.54 -21.18 -23.32
N ARG A 33 7.25 -21.16 -23.61
CA ARG A 33 6.17 -21.14 -22.60
C ARG A 33 6.29 -22.31 -21.64
N GLY A 34 6.58 -23.51 -22.12
CA GLY A 34 6.82 -24.70 -21.30
C GLY A 34 8.06 -24.59 -20.42
N ILE A 35 9.18 -24.12 -20.98
CA ILE A 35 10.44 -23.91 -20.24
C ILE A 35 10.26 -22.87 -19.13
N VAL A 36 9.66 -21.73 -19.45
CA VAL A 36 9.42 -20.63 -18.50
C VAL A 36 8.44 -21.08 -17.42
N SER A 37 7.38 -21.80 -17.78
CA SER A 37 6.43 -22.34 -16.80
C SER A 37 7.08 -23.31 -15.82
N GLY A 38 7.93 -24.22 -16.31
CA GLY A 38 8.66 -25.17 -15.46
C GLY A 38 9.64 -24.46 -14.53
N LEU A 39 10.45 -23.54 -15.08
CA LEU A 39 11.40 -22.74 -14.30
C LEU A 39 10.72 -21.97 -13.16
N LEU A 40 9.59 -21.34 -13.44
CA LEU A 40 8.86 -20.54 -12.45
C LEU A 40 8.11 -21.42 -11.46
N GLY A 41 7.61 -22.58 -11.89
CA GLY A 41 7.07 -23.60 -10.99
C GLY A 41 8.11 -24.07 -9.98
N ASP A 42 9.33 -24.38 -10.42
CA ASP A 42 10.46 -24.76 -9.56
C ASP A 42 10.86 -23.63 -8.59
N ALA A 43 10.68 -22.37 -9.00
CA ALA A 43 10.89 -21.20 -8.17
C ALA A 43 9.71 -20.90 -7.20
N GLY A 44 8.65 -21.73 -7.19
CA GLY A 44 7.55 -21.64 -6.25
C GLY A 44 6.37 -20.75 -6.70
N PHE A 45 6.29 -20.39 -7.98
CA PHE A 45 5.15 -19.68 -8.54
C PHE A 45 4.06 -20.65 -9.01
N GLN A 46 2.80 -20.27 -8.82
CA GLN A 46 1.67 -20.89 -9.50
C GLN A 46 1.48 -20.21 -10.86
N VAL A 47 1.91 -20.86 -11.93
CA VAL A 47 1.90 -20.28 -13.28
C VAL A 47 0.57 -20.58 -13.99
N LEU A 48 -0.05 -19.53 -14.52
CA LEU A 48 -1.20 -19.55 -15.41
C LEU A 48 -0.67 -19.23 -16.81
N ALA A 49 -0.36 -20.26 -17.60
CA ALA A 49 0.23 -20.09 -18.93
C ALA A 49 -0.84 -19.93 -20.01
N CYS A 50 -0.67 -18.91 -20.85
CA CYS A 50 -1.52 -18.53 -21.96
C CYS A 50 -0.68 -18.40 -23.23
N GLU A 51 -1.28 -18.70 -24.38
CA GLU A 51 -0.60 -18.72 -25.68
C GLU A 51 -0.52 -17.34 -26.36
N ASP A 52 -1.27 -16.35 -25.88
CA ASP A 52 -1.12 -14.95 -26.30
C ASP A 52 -1.84 -13.99 -25.34
N GLY A 53 -1.88 -12.70 -25.71
CA GLY A 53 -2.51 -11.67 -24.92
C GLY A 53 -4.04 -11.76 -24.84
N ALA A 54 -4.72 -12.33 -25.83
CA ALA A 54 -6.17 -12.44 -25.79
C ALA A 54 -6.61 -13.48 -24.75
N GLU A 55 -5.97 -14.66 -24.77
CA GLU A 55 -6.20 -15.68 -23.74
C GLU A 55 -5.76 -15.19 -22.35
N ALA A 56 -4.64 -14.47 -22.26
CA ALA A 56 -4.17 -13.91 -21.00
C ALA A 56 -5.18 -12.92 -20.39
N LEU A 57 -5.80 -12.05 -21.21
CA LEU A 57 -6.82 -11.12 -20.74
C LEU A 57 -8.07 -11.85 -20.24
N GLU A 58 -8.59 -12.80 -21.02
CA GLU A 58 -9.77 -13.61 -20.62
C GLU A 58 -9.49 -14.36 -19.31
N ARG A 59 -8.28 -14.93 -19.18
CA ARG A 59 -7.84 -15.62 -17.96
C ARG A 59 -7.73 -14.66 -16.78
N PHE A 60 -7.23 -13.45 -17.01
CA PHE A 60 -7.10 -12.42 -15.99
C PHE A 60 -8.46 -11.98 -15.44
N GLU A 61 -9.42 -11.70 -16.33
CA GLU A 61 -10.80 -11.34 -15.98
C GLU A 61 -11.47 -12.46 -15.17
N ALA A 62 -11.37 -13.72 -15.62
CA ALA A 62 -11.94 -14.86 -14.91
C ALA A 62 -11.34 -15.06 -13.51
N GLU A 63 -10.03 -14.82 -13.33
CA GLU A 63 -9.38 -14.93 -12.02
C GLU A 63 -9.70 -13.76 -11.09
N LEU A 64 -9.87 -12.56 -11.64
CA LEU A 64 -10.40 -11.41 -10.89
C LEU A 64 -11.80 -11.71 -10.36
N GLU A 65 -12.69 -12.21 -11.21
CA GLU A 65 -14.07 -12.57 -10.83
C GLU A 65 -14.12 -13.68 -9.79
N ALA A 66 -13.24 -14.69 -9.93
CA ALA A 66 -13.11 -15.76 -8.96
C ALA A 66 -12.49 -15.33 -7.62
N GLY A 67 -12.03 -14.08 -7.48
CA GLY A 67 -11.41 -13.56 -6.27
C GLY A 67 -9.98 -14.05 -6.01
N HIS A 68 -9.31 -14.56 -7.05
CA HIS A 68 -7.93 -15.06 -6.96
C HIS A 68 -7.02 -14.39 -8.02
N PRO A 69 -6.92 -13.04 -8.00
CA PRO A 69 -6.17 -12.32 -9.00
C PRO A 69 -4.70 -12.76 -9.05
N PRO A 70 -4.07 -12.74 -10.24
CA PRO A 70 -2.62 -12.90 -10.35
C PRO A 70 -1.87 -11.81 -9.58
N ASP A 71 -0.69 -12.16 -9.05
CA ASP A 71 0.21 -11.24 -8.36
C ASP A 71 1.11 -10.45 -9.33
N ALA A 72 1.38 -11.00 -10.52
CA ALA A 72 2.13 -10.35 -11.59
C ALA A 72 1.81 -10.97 -12.95
N LEU A 73 2.08 -10.21 -14.02
CA LEU A 73 1.98 -10.65 -15.42
C LEU A 73 3.37 -10.66 -16.06
N LEU A 74 3.74 -11.78 -16.69
CA LEU A 74 4.88 -11.88 -17.60
C LEU A 74 4.34 -12.03 -19.03
N ALA A 75 4.69 -11.12 -19.93
CA ALA A 75 4.17 -11.15 -21.30
C ALA A 75 5.28 -10.99 -22.33
N ASP A 76 5.25 -11.75 -23.43
CA ASP A 76 5.95 -11.34 -24.64
C ASP A 76 5.31 -10.06 -25.20
N ILE A 77 6.12 -9.18 -25.77
CA ILE A 77 5.63 -8.02 -26.51
C ILE A 77 4.99 -8.46 -27.83
N ASN A 78 5.60 -9.41 -28.55
CA ASN A 78 5.18 -9.78 -29.89
C ASN A 78 4.41 -11.10 -29.86
N MET A 79 3.08 -11.02 -29.80
CA MET A 79 2.20 -12.19 -29.79
C MET A 79 1.11 -12.05 -30.85
N PRO A 80 0.58 -13.17 -31.38
CA PRO A 80 -0.58 -13.15 -32.28
C PRO A 80 -1.85 -12.72 -31.53
N ARG A 81 -2.88 -12.31 -32.29
CA ARG A 81 -4.19 -11.81 -31.80
C ARG A 81 -4.13 -10.52 -30.99
N MET A 82 -3.37 -10.46 -29.91
CA MET A 82 -3.17 -9.30 -29.05
C MET A 82 -1.72 -9.26 -28.60
N ASP A 83 -1.07 -8.13 -28.86
CA ASP A 83 0.32 -7.91 -28.48
C ASP A 83 0.44 -7.52 -26.99
N GLY A 84 1.65 -7.59 -26.43
CA GLY A 84 1.88 -7.29 -25.02
C GLY A 84 1.61 -5.82 -24.65
N LEU A 85 1.79 -4.89 -25.61
CA LEU A 85 1.57 -3.46 -25.38
C LEU A 85 0.09 -3.09 -25.36
N GLU A 86 -0.77 -3.83 -26.05
CA GLU A 86 -2.22 -3.76 -25.95
C GLU A 86 -2.72 -4.45 -24.68
N LEU A 87 -2.14 -5.61 -24.34
CA LEU A 87 -2.49 -6.36 -23.13
C LEU A 87 -2.32 -5.53 -21.85
N ILE A 88 -1.17 -4.84 -21.70
CA ILE A 88 -0.92 -4.00 -20.52
C ILE A 88 -1.95 -2.88 -20.37
N GLU A 89 -2.43 -2.28 -21.45
CA GLU A 89 -3.43 -1.21 -21.38
C GLU A 89 -4.76 -1.74 -20.83
N ARG A 90 -5.19 -2.91 -21.29
CA ARG A 90 -6.45 -3.53 -20.86
C ARG A 90 -6.37 -4.05 -19.44
N VAL A 91 -5.29 -4.76 -19.09
CA VAL A 91 -5.08 -5.30 -17.74
C VAL A 91 -4.98 -4.17 -16.72
N ARG A 92 -4.28 -3.07 -17.02
CA ARG A 92 -4.17 -1.93 -16.09
C ARG A 92 -5.46 -1.13 -15.95
N ALA A 93 -6.37 -1.17 -16.92
CA ALA A 93 -7.69 -0.58 -16.78
C ALA A 93 -8.54 -1.33 -15.73
N LEU A 94 -8.30 -2.63 -15.58
CA LEU A 94 -8.95 -3.50 -14.59
C LEU A 94 -8.23 -3.49 -13.23
N ASP A 95 -6.90 -3.53 -13.25
CA ASP A 95 -6.04 -3.54 -12.06
C ASP A 95 -4.80 -2.65 -12.28
N PRO A 96 -4.87 -1.37 -11.88
CA PRO A 96 -3.79 -0.39 -12.08
C PRO A 96 -2.48 -0.74 -11.36
N GLU A 97 -2.56 -1.57 -10.33
CA GLU A 97 -1.46 -1.95 -9.46
C GLU A 97 -0.82 -3.29 -9.84
N LEU A 98 -1.30 -4.00 -10.88
CA LEU A 98 -0.69 -5.27 -11.30
C LEU A 98 0.68 -4.97 -11.95
N PRO A 99 1.79 -5.49 -11.40
CA PRO A 99 3.09 -5.33 -12.04
C PRO A 99 3.17 -6.21 -13.29
N VAL A 100 3.50 -5.58 -14.42
CA VAL A 100 3.68 -6.25 -15.71
C VAL A 100 5.15 -6.25 -16.08
N VAL A 101 5.72 -7.43 -16.31
CA VAL A 101 7.08 -7.63 -16.79
C VAL A 101 7.03 -8.07 -18.24
N PHE A 102 7.73 -7.37 -19.11
CA PHE A 102 7.83 -7.76 -20.52
C PHE A 102 9.04 -8.65 -20.79
N VAL A 103 8.89 -9.54 -21.76
CA VAL A 103 9.98 -10.28 -22.37
C VAL A 103 9.97 -9.97 -23.87
N THR A 104 11.12 -9.70 -24.49
CA THR A 104 11.13 -9.39 -25.93
C THR A 104 12.43 -9.79 -26.60
N ALA A 105 12.36 -10.26 -27.85
CA ALA A 105 13.53 -10.48 -28.69
C ALA A 105 14.09 -9.17 -29.31
N TYR A 106 13.32 -8.06 -29.28
CA TYR A 106 13.73 -6.79 -29.88
C TYR A 106 14.50 -5.93 -28.87
N SER A 107 15.79 -5.72 -29.12
CA SER A 107 16.70 -4.89 -28.33
C SER A 107 16.58 -3.38 -28.62
N SER A 108 15.53 -2.95 -29.32
CA SER A 108 15.38 -1.52 -29.63
C SER A 108 15.02 -0.74 -28.37
N VAL A 109 15.82 0.26 -28.04
CA VAL A 109 15.63 1.14 -26.87
C VAL A 109 14.22 1.76 -26.90
N ASP A 110 13.68 2.02 -28.09
CA ASP A 110 12.37 2.64 -28.28
C ASP A 110 11.21 1.76 -27.78
N SER A 111 11.25 0.44 -28.02
CA SER A 111 10.23 -0.50 -27.53
C SER A 111 10.27 -0.66 -26.01
N ALA A 112 11.48 -0.72 -25.43
CA ALA A 112 11.67 -0.78 -23.98
C ALA A 112 11.16 0.50 -23.29
N VAL A 113 11.45 1.67 -23.88
CA VAL A 113 10.95 2.96 -23.39
C VAL A 113 9.44 3.05 -23.53
N ALA A 114 8.85 2.54 -24.61
CA ALA A 114 7.40 2.51 -24.80
C ALA A 114 6.71 1.65 -23.72
N ALA A 115 7.24 0.47 -23.43
CA ALA A 115 6.75 -0.41 -22.36
C ALA A 115 6.79 0.26 -20.97
N LEU A 116 7.91 0.89 -20.62
CA LEU A 116 8.04 1.63 -19.37
C LEU A 116 7.10 2.84 -19.30
N ARG A 117 6.89 3.55 -20.42
CA ARG A 117 5.92 4.66 -20.50
C ARG A 117 4.47 4.20 -20.32
N LYS A 118 4.14 2.98 -20.76
CA LYS A 118 2.84 2.34 -20.50
C LYS A 118 2.74 1.77 -19.07
N GLY A 119 3.79 1.93 -18.26
CA GLY A 119 3.87 1.55 -16.86
C GLY A 119 4.07 0.07 -16.62
N ALA A 120 4.84 -0.60 -17.48
CA ALA A 120 5.46 -1.86 -17.14
C ALA A 120 6.33 -1.70 -15.88
N PHE A 121 6.36 -2.73 -15.05
CA PHE A 121 7.25 -2.82 -13.90
C PHE A 121 8.70 -2.94 -14.36
N ASP A 122 8.97 -3.82 -15.32
CA ASP A 122 10.31 -4.03 -15.89
C ASP A 122 10.23 -4.71 -17.26
N TYR A 123 11.36 -4.88 -17.93
CA TYR A 123 11.46 -5.65 -19.17
C TYR A 123 12.77 -6.47 -19.23
N LEU A 124 12.72 -7.59 -19.95
CA LEU A 124 13.86 -8.50 -20.16
C LEU A 124 14.02 -8.81 -21.64
N THR A 125 15.26 -8.74 -22.14
CA THR A 125 15.58 -9.07 -23.53
C THR A 125 15.90 -10.57 -23.66
N LYS A 126 15.30 -11.25 -24.64
CA LYS A 126 15.67 -12.62 -25.04
C LYS A 126 17.03 -12.58 -25.77
N PRO A 127 17.98 -13.49 -25.46
CA PRO A 127 17.93 -14.47 -24.38
C PRO A 127 18.20 -13.83 -23.00
N PHE A 128 17.38 -14.18 -22.01
CA PHE A 128 17.53 -13.75 -20.63
C PHE A 128 18.11 -14.89 -19.77
N ARG A 129 18.71 -14.55 -18.64
CA ARG A 129 19.16 -15.56 -17.69
C ARG A 129 18.02 -15.98 -16.76
N ASN A 130 17.94 -17.27 -16.43
CA ASN A 130 16.90 -17.82 -15.56
C ASN A 130 16.85 -17.12 -14.19
N ASP A 131 18.02 -16.86 -13.58
CA ASP A 131 18.13 -16.17 -12.29
C ASP A 131 17.64 -14.72 -12.37
N GLN A 132 17.87 -14.04 -13.49
CA GLN A 132 17.39 -12.69 -13.72
C GLN A 132 15.86 -12.65 -13.85
N LEU A 133 15.27 -13.58 -14.59
CA LEU A 133 13.81 -13.67 -14.74
C LEU A 133 13.12 -13.87 -13.39
N VAL A 134 13.57 -14.89 -12.63
CA VAL A 134 12.99 -15.22 -11.32
C VAL A 134 13.09 -14.03 -10.36
N ARG A 135 14.27 -13.40 -10.25
CA ARG A 135 14.47 -12.24 -9.36
C ARG A 135 13.58 -11.05 -9.72
N THR A 136 13.40 -10.80 -11.02
CA THR A 136 12.57 -9.69 -11.52
C THR A 136 11.12 -9.91 -11.09
N LEU A 137 10.60 -11.13 -11.24
CA LEU A 137 9.24 -11.50 -10.85
C LEU A 137 9.05 -11.55 -9.34
N GLU A 138 10.02 -12.04 -8.57
CA GLU A 138 9.98 -11.97 -7.11
C GLU A 138 9.87 -10.53 -6.61
N ASN A 139 10.59 -9.60 -7.25
CA ASN A 139 10.51 -8.17 -6.91
C ASN A 139 9.17 -7.56 -7.30
N ALA A 140 8.64 -7.91 -8.48
CA ALA A 140 7.31 -7.50 -8.93
C ALA A 140 6.23 -7.93 -7.92
N VAL A 141 6.18 -9.21 -7.58
CA VAL A 141 5.24 -9.78 -6.59
C VAL A 141 5.41 -9.12 -5.22
N ARG A 142 6.66 -8.90 -4.78
CA ARG A 142 6.93 -8.22 -3.50
C ARG A 142 6.34 -6.81 -3.48
N GLN A 143 6.50 -6.05 -4.56
CA GLN A 143 5.91 -4.70 -4.68
C GLN A 143 4.37 -4.75 -4.63
N ARG A 144 3.75 -5.68 -5.37
CA ARG A 144 2.29 -5.90 -5.34
C ARG A 144 1.81 -6.14 -3.91
N ARG A 145 2.46 -7.06 -3.19
CA ARG A 145 2.13 -7.41 -1.80
C ARG A 145 2.30 -6.23 -0.84
N LEU A 146 3.39 -5.47 -0.96
CA LEU A 146 3.62 -4.28 -0.14
C LEU A 146 2.55 -3.20 -0.40
N SER A 147 2.12 -3.00 -1.64
CA SER A 147 1.04 -2.06 -1.96
C SER A 147 -0.29 -2.52 -1.35
N ALA A 148 -0.62 -3.80 -1.51
CA ALA A 148 -1.82 -4.40 -0.94
C ALA A 148 -1.83 -4.32 0.60
N GLU A 149 -0.70 -4.62 1.25
CA GLU A 149 -0.54 -4.50 2.70
C GLU A 149 -0.67 -3.05 3.17
N ASN A 150 -0.08 -2.08 2.45
CA ASN A 150 -0.23 -0.66 2.79
C ASN A 150 -1.69 -0.22 2.67
N SER A 151 -2.40 -0.66 1.62
CA SER A 151 -3.81 -0.39 1.42
C SER A 151 -4.66 -1.01 2.53
N HIS A 152 -4.44 -2.29 2.87
CA HIS A 152 -5.11 -2.97 3.97
C HIS A 152 -4.85 -2.31 5.33
N LEU A 153 -3.61 -1.92 5.63
CA LEU A 153 -3.28 -1.22 6.87
C LEU A 153 -3.96 0.14 6.95
N ARG A 154 -3.97 0.90 5.85
CA ARG A 154 -4.71 2.18 5.78
C ARG A 154 -6.21 1.98 5.95
N GLN A 155 -6.78 0.93 5.36
CA GLN A 155 -8.20 0.60 5.50
C GLN A 155 -8.55 0.13 6.90
N ALA A 156 -7.73 -0.72 7.52
CA ALA A 156 -7.91 -1.16 8.90
C ALA A 156 -7.83 0.02 9.89
N VAL A 157 -6.91 0.96 9.67
CA VAL A 157 -6.85 2.21 10.45
C VAL A 157 -8.10 3.07 10.22
N ARG A 158 -8.62 3.17 9.00
CA ARG A 158 -9.89 3.88 8.73
C ARG A 158 -11.10 3.20 9.38
N GLN A 159 -11.18 1.88 9.39
CA GLN A 159 -12.29 1.16 10.03
C GLN A 159 -12.21 1.24 11.56
N THR A 160 -11.00 1.17 12.12
CA THR A 160 -10.78 1.22 13.57
C THR A 160 -10.91 2.63 14.13
N TYR A 161 -10.71 3.67 13.31
CA TYR A 161 -10.63 5.06 13.79
C TYR A 161 -11.36 6.13 12.95
N GLY A 162 -12.08 5.75 11.90
CA GLY A 162 -12.91 6.66 11.10
C GLY A 162 -14.23 7.02 11.80
N GLN A 163 -15.13 7.71 11.10
CA GLN A 163 -16.49 7.99 11.63
C GLN A 163 -17.20 6.72 12.11
N GLU A 164 -16.95 5.59 11.44
CA GLU A 164 -17.49 4.26 11.76
C GLU A 164 -17.01 3.70 13.11
N ALA A 165 -15.91 4.22 13.66
CA ALA A 165 -15.39 3.83 14.97
C ALA A 165 -16.15 4.47 16.14
N MET A 166 -16.87 5.58 15.90
CA MET A 166 -17.72 6.20 16.90
C MET A 166 -19.10 5.54 16.90
N VAL A 167 -19.42 4.79 17.95
CA VAL A 167 -20.69 4.09 18.08
C VAL A 167 -21.66 4.88 18.97
N GLY A 168 -22.80 5.28 18.42
CA GLY A 168 -23.90 5.88 19.19
C GLY A 168 -24.93 6.60 18.31
N ARG A 169 -26.16 6.72 18.81
CA ARG A 169 -27.30 7.37 18.11
C ARG A 169 -28.02 8.41 18.96
N SER A 170 -27.31 9.02 19.92
CA SER A 170 -27.91 10.07 20.74
C SER A 170 -28.00 11.37 19.93
N PRO A 171 -29.01 12.22 20.16
CA PRO A 171 -29.16 13.48 19.43
C PRO A 171 -27.92 14.39 19.52
N GLY A 172 -27.20 14.33 20.65
CA GLY A 172 -25.94 15.06 20.83
C GLY A 172 -24.82 14.53 19.92
N LEU A 173 -24.66 13.21 19.83
CA LEU A 173 -23.63 12.61 18.98
C LEU A 173 -23.95 12.77 17.49
N GLU A 174 -25.23 12.69 17.11
CA GLU A 174 -25.67 13.04 15.74
C GLU A 174 -25.33 14.50 15.37
N GLY A 175 -25.42 15.42 16.34
CA GLY A 175 -24.97 16.80 16.16
C GLY A 175 -23.46 16.88 15.88
N VAL A 176 -22.67 16.08 16.57
CA VAL A 176 -21.22 15.96 16.33
C VAL A 176 -20.94 15.40 14.93
N PHE A 177 -21.61 14.31 14.53
CA PHE A 177 -21.43 13.73 13.19
C PHE A 177 -21.72 14.74 12.07
N ARG A 178 -22.85 15.46 12.14
CA ARG A 178 -23.20 16.51 11.17
C ARG A 178 -22.13 17.62 11.10
N LEU A 179 -21.54 17.97 12.24
CA LEU A 179 -20.48 18.98 12.26
C LEU A 179 -19.18 18.45 11.63
N ILE A 180 -18.82 17.19 11.90
CA ILE A 180 -17.67 16.54 11.29
C ILE A 180 -17.84 16.50 9.77
N GLU A 181 -18.98 16.04 9.25
CA GLU A 181 -19.26 16.00 7.81
C GLU A 181 -19.11 17.37 7.14
N LYS A 182 -19.55 18.43 7.81
CA LYS A 182 -19.47 19.80 7.30
C LYS A 182 -18.05 20.38 7.35
N VAL A 183 -17.28 20.04 8.38
CA VAL A 183 -15.98 20.67 8.67
C VAL A 183 -14.82 19.89 8.09
N ALA A 184 -14.89 18.56 8.02
CA ALA A 184 -13.81 17.70 7.56
C ALA A 184 -13.27 18.04 6.16
N PRO A 185 -14.09 18.44 5.17
CA PRO A 185 -13.58 18.84 3.85
C PRO A 185 -12.81 20.17 3.85
N THR A 186 -12.84 20.93 4.95
CA THR A 186 -12.23 22.27 5.05
C THR A 186 -10.80 22.22 5.62
N SER A 187 -10.05 23.31 5.47
CA SER A 187 -8.73 23.48 6.09
C SER A 187 -8.78 24.24 7.42
N ALA A 188 -9.97 24.42 8.02
CA ALA A 188 -10.13 25.17 9.25
C ALA A 188 -9.59 24.40 10.46
N SER A 189 -8.98 25.12 11.41
CA SER A 189 -8.62 24.54 12.71
C SER A 189 -9.88 24.24 13.54
N VAL A 190 -9.91 23.07 14.16
CA VAL A 190 -11.08 22.60 14.94
C VAL A 190 -10.71 22.48 16.42
N LEU A 191 -11.54 23.05 17.29
CA LEU A 191 -11.42 22.91 18.74
C LEU A 191 -12.45 21.88 19.23
N ILE A 192 -11.96 20.78 19.80
CA ILE A 192 -12.81 19.71 20.34
C ILE A 192 -12.86 19.84 21.85
N ARG A 193 -14.06 19.96 22.42
CA ARG A 193 -14.29 20.07 23.86
C ARG A 193 -15.12 18.91 24.36
N GLY A 194 -14.82 18.46 25.57
CA GLY A 194 -15.52 17.35 26.23
C GLY A 194 -14.74 16.90 27.46
N GLU A 195 -15.44 16.28 28.38
CA GLU A 195 -14.85 15.69 29.58
C GLU A 195 -13.81 14.62 29.23
N THR A 196 -13.00 14.22 30.21
CA THR A 196 -12.02 13.16 30.02
C THR A 196 -12.73 11.84 29.68
N GLY A 197 -12.27 11.15 28.63
CA GLY A 197 -12.86 9.87 28.21
C GLY A 197 -14.08 9.97 27.29
N THR A 198 -14.53 11.16 26.88
CA THR A 198 -15.69 11.31 25.96
C THR A 198 -15.37 11.08 24.48
N GLY A 199 -14.20 10.51 24.15
CA GLY A 199 -13.82 10.18 22.77
C GLY A 199 -13.36 11.36 21.90
N LYS A 200 -12.76 12.42 22.49
CA LYS A 200 -12.25 13.59 21.72
C LYS A 200 -11.27 13.19 20.61
N GLU A 201 -10.38 12.24 20.88
CA GLU A 201 -9.44 11.74 19.86
C GLU A 201 -10.17 11.05 18.69
N LEU A 202 -11.26 10.33 18.96
CA LEU A 202 -12.07 9.70 17.91
C LEU A 202 -12.70 10.76 16.99
N VAL A 203 -13.15 11.89 17.56
CA VAL A 203 -13.65 13.03 16.77
C VAL A 203 -12.53 13.62 15.90
N ALA A 204 -11.32 13.79 16.44
CA ALA A 204 -10.18 14.31 15.69
C ALA A 204 -9.80 13.40 14.51
N ARG A 205 -9.81 12.09 14.73
CA ARG A 205 -9.54 11.09 13.69
C ARG A 205 -10.65 11.06 12.64
N ALA A 206 -11.91 11.15 13.06
CA ALA A 206 -13.05 11.24 12.15
C ALA A 206 -12.99 12.48 11.25
N LEU A 207 -12.54 13.63 11.78
CA LEU A 207 -12.28 14.84 10.98
C LEU A 207 -11.16 14.61 9.96
N HIS A 208 -10.06 13.97 10.37
CA HIS A 208 -8.95 13.68 9.46
C HIS A 208 -9.35 12.72 8.33
N PHE A 209 -9.97 11.58 8.65
CA PHE A 209 -10.38 10.59 7.65
C PHE A 209 -11.55 11.03 6.78
N GLY A 210 -12.36 11.99 7.24
CA GLY A 210 -13.38 12.66 6.42
C GLY A 210 -12.85 13.81 5.56
N SER A 211 -11.55 14.13 5.64
CA SER A 211 -10.94 15.26 4.93
C SER A 211 -10.26 14.87 3.62
N ALA A 212 -9.90 15.86 2.80
CA ALA A 212 -9.02 15.67 1.63
C ALA A 212 -7.60 15.16 2.01
N ARG A 213 -7.25 15.17 3.30
CA ARG A 213 -5.96 14.70 3.84
C ARG A 213 -6.03 13.28 4.40
N ALA A 214 -7.11 12.54 4.18
CA ALA A 214 -7.32 11.20 4.73
C ALA A 214 -6.29 10.12 4.33
N ALA A 215 -5.40 10.42 3.37
CA ALA A 215 -4.27 9.56 2.96
C ALA A 215 -2.91 10.09 3.43
N ARG A 216 -2.91 11.21 4.17
CA ARG A 216 -1.72 11.89 4.71
C ARG A 216 -1.56 11.55 6.20
N PRO A 217 -0.41 11.88 6.83
CA PRO A 217 -0.20 11.56 8.25
C PRO A 217 -1.24 12.20 9.17
N PHE A 218 -1.66 11.45 10.20
CA PHE A 218 -2.36 11.96 11.37
C PHE A 218 -1.47 11.73 12.59
N LEU A 219 -1.01 12.81 13.22
CA LEU A 219 -0.19 12.75 14.43
C LEU A 219 -1.01 13.25 15.62
N SER A 220 -1.05 12.48 16.70
CA SER A 220 -1.70 12.85 17.97
C SER A 220 -0.64 13.04 19.03
N VAL A 221 -0.75 14.13 19.79
CA VAL A 221 0.20 14.50 20.84
C VAL A 221 -0.59 14.85 22.09
N ASN A 222 -0.35 14.12 23.18
CA ASN A 222 -0.89 14.47 24.48
C ASN A 222 0.01 15.53 25.12
N CYS A 223 -0.45 16.78 25.11
CA CYS A 223 0.30 17.92 25.62
C CYS A 223 0.43 17.88 27.15
N ALA A 224 -0.53 17.28 27.85
CA ALA A 224 -0.49 17.13 29.31
C ALA A 224 0.53 16.08 29.79
N ALA A 225 0.91 15.14 28.93
CA ALA A 225 1.90 14.11 29.24
C ALA A 225 3.36 14.59 29.03
N LEU A 226 3.56 15.74 28.40
CA LEU A 226 4.88 16.28 28.07
C LEU A 226 5.28 17.41 29.05
N PRO A 227 6.52 17.40 29.59
CA PRO A 227 7.04 18.53 30.35
C PRO A 227 7.13 19.79 29.47
N GLU A 228 6.82 20.97 30.01
CA GLU A 228 6.74 22.24 29.25
C GLU A 228 7.98 22.50 28.37
N GLY A 229 9.20 22.27 28.89
CA GLY A 229 10.44 22.50 28.14
C GLY A 229 10.72 21.49 27.01
N LEU A 230 10.04 20.35 27.00
CA LEU A 230 10.15 19.33 25.96
C LEU A 230 9.06 19.49 24.89
N LEU A 231 7.91 20.08 25.22
CA LEU A 231 6.80 20.27 24.28
C LEU A 231 7.22 21.10 23.06
N GLU A 232 7.91 22.22 23.27
CA GLU A 232 8.39 23.07 22.18
C GLU A 232 9.38 22.33 21.28
N SER A 233 10.30 21.59 21.87
CA SER A 233 11.27 20.75 21.15
C SER A 233 10.60 19.63 20.35
N GLU A 234 9.56 19.00 20.88
CA GLU A 234 8.79 17.97 20.15
C GLU A 234 7.98 18.58 19.00
N LEU A 235 7.31 19.71 19.22
CA LEU A 235 6.48 20.36 18.21
C LEU A 235 7.31 20.92 17.06
N PHE A 236 8.35 21.69 17.37
CA PHE A 236 9.13 22.45 16.39
C PHE A 236 10.45 21.77 15.99
N GLY A 237 10.87 20.75 16.74
CA GLY A 237 12.19 20.16 16.59
C GLY A 237 13.26 20.98 17.30
N HIS A 238 14.50 20.49 17.24
CA HIS A 238 15.65 21.19 17.77
C HIS A 238 16.92 20.83 17.00
N GLU A 239 17.86 21.76 16.96
CA GLU A 239 19.22 21.50 16.49
C GLU A 239 20.07 20.92 17.63
N GLN A 240 21.17 20.24 17.26
CA GLN A 240 22.09 19.67 18.24
C GLN A 240 22.63 20.75 19.19
N GLY A 241 22.55 20.52 20.50
CA GLY A 241 23.03 21.46 21.52
C GLY A 241 22.05 22.57 21.92
N ALA A 242 20.80 22.54 21.47
CA ALA A 242 19.79 23.55 21.85
C ALA A 242 19.46 23.59 23.35
N PHE A 243 19.61 22.47 24.07
CA PHE A 243 19.46 22.36 25.53
C PHE A 243 20.32 21.22 26.09
N THR A 244 20.45 21.14 27.42
CA THR A 244 21.16 20.06 28.11
C THR A 244 20.46 18.72 27.86
N GLY A 245 21.01 17.89 26.96
CA GLY A 245 20.43 16.62 26.53
C GLY A 245 20.10 16.54 25.03
N ALA A 246 20.23 17.63 24.27
CA ALA A 246 20.03 17.68 22.82
C ALA A 246 21.20 17.04 22.03
N VAL A 247 21.33 15.72 22.13
CA VAL A 247 22.46 14.94 21.55
C VAL A 247 22.36 14.83 20.02
N LYS A 248 21.16 14.89 19.45
CA LYS A 248 20.90 14.77 18.01
C LYS A 248 19.84 15.78 17.56
N ARG A 249 19.86 16.16 16.29
CA ARG A 249 18.84 16.99 15.66
C ARG A 249 17.49 16.25 15.61
N SER A 250 16.39 16.95 15.90
CA SER A 250 15.01 16.50 15.70
C SER A 250 14.27 17.42 14.73
N GLN A 251 13.47 16.86 13.82
CA GLN A 251 12.74 17.62 12.79
C GLN A 251 11.43 18.26 13.28
N GLY A 252 10.89 17.79 14.41
CA GLY A 252 9.63 18.30 14.98
C GLY A 252 8.36 17.73 14.35
N LEU A 253 7.29 17.69 15.15
CA LEU A 253 5.99 17.15 14.78
C LEU A 253 5.27 17.96 13.70
N PHE A 254 5.49 19.29 13.63
CA PHE A 254 4.92 20.11 12.56
C PHE A 254 5.44 19.69 11.17
N ARG A 255 6.73 19.36 11.06
CA ARG A 255 7.29 18.83 9.80
C ARG A 255 6.84 17.40 9.53
N ALA A 256 6.78 16.56 10.57
CA ALA A 256 6.32 15.18 10.43
C ALA A 256 4.84 15.09 10.00
N ALA A 257 4.02 16.06 10.38
CA ALA A 257 2.62 16.19 9.98
C ALA A 257 2.41 16.99 8.69
N ASP A 258 3.47 17.31 7.92
CA ASP A 258 3.33 18.14 6.73
C ASP A 258 2.36 17.54 5.69
N GLY A 259 1.48 18.39 5.18
CA GLY A 259 0.34 18.00 4.33
C GLY A 259 -0.73 17.13 5.01
N GLY A 260 -0.58 16.79 6.30
CA GLY A 260 -1.47 15.96 7.09
C GLY A 260 -2.27 16.72 8.14
N THR A 261 -2.47 16.09 9.30
CA THR A 261 -3.18 16.64 10.46
C THR A 261 -2.38 16.40 11.74
N LEU A 262 -2.25 17.43 12.55
CA LEU A 262 -1.69 17.37 13.91
C LEU A 262 -2.83 17.62 14.91
N PHE A 263 -3.06 16.67 15.80
CA PHE A 263 -4.01 16.77 16.91
C PHE A 263 -3.26 16.97 18.22
N LEU A 264 -3.64 18.00 18.95
CA LEU A 264 -3.07 18.39 20.24
C LEU A 264 -4.13 18.11 21.31
N ASP A 265 -3.95 17.02 22.06
CA ASP A 265 -4.84 16.58 23.15
C ASP A 265 -4.39 17.11 24.52
#